data_AF-A0A7K6MWJ7-F1
#
_entry.id   AF-A0A7K6MWJ7-F1
#
_cell.length_a   1.000
_cell.length_b   1.000
_cell.length_c   1.000
_cell.angle_alpha   90.00
_cell.angle_beta   90.00
_cell.angle_gamma   90.00
#
_symmetry.space_group_name_H-M   'P 1'
#
loop_
_entity.id
_entity.type
_entity.pdbx_description
1 polymer ?
#
loop_
_entity_poly.entity_id
_entity_poly.type
_entity_poly.pdbx_seq_one_letter_code
_entity_poly.pdbx_strand_id
1 'polypeptide(L)'
;VRQHLSRLPTIDPNTRTLLLCGYPNVGKSSFINKVTRADVEVQPYAFTTKSLFVGHMDYKYLRWQVVDTPGILDHPLEDRNTIEMQAITALAHLRAAVLYVMDVSEQCGHSLEEQVELFRNIKPLFANKPLIIVANKCDVKRISELPEESQKIFEAFEAEGFSVIETSTLTEEGVIQVKTEACDRLLAHRVDTKMKGNKVNEVLNRLHLAMPTKRDNKERLPFIPDGVVARKKRMEVDTPKRKLERDIELEMGDDYILDLQKYWDLMNSSEKYDKIPEIWEGHNILDYIDPDIMRKLEELEKEEELREAAGEYDSEPESEDEEMMEIRQLARRIREKKKLKILQSKEKDVHGPRMPRTAKKVQRKVLEKEMTDLGLDMTNKDDAHYVRRSRSSTRKRKRDESETPRSASRSRSCSRTPRDVSGLRDEKMVKKVKIMAKKAQKKMNRLGRKGEADRHIFNLKPKHLLAGKRKSGKTQRR
;
A
#
# COMPACT_ATOMS: atom_id res chain seq x y z
N VAL A 1 -5.25 33.56 28.98
CA VAL A 1 -3.97 33.25 28.32
C VAL A 1 -4.10 32.21 27.20
N ARG A 2 -4.47 30.95 27.48
CA ARG A 2 -4.54 29.87 26.46
C ARG A 2 -5.35 30.21 25.20
N GLN A 3 -6.56 30.77 25.37
CA GLN A 3 -7.44 31.16 24.24
C GLN A 3 -6.87 32.29 23.38
N HIS A 4 -6.08 33.19 23.98
CA HIS A 4 -5.41 34.27 23.24
C HIS A 4 -4.20 33.72 22.48
N LEU A 5 -3.42 32.85 23.13
CA LEU A 5 -2.23 32.23 22.55
C LEU A 5 -2.58 31.33 21.35
N SER A 6 -3.76 30.68 21.35
CA SER A 6 -4.25 29.89 20.21
C SER A 6 -4.65 30.72 18.99
N ARG A 7 -4.84 32.04 19.13
CA ARG A 7 -5.20 32.95 18.04
C ARG A 7 -3.99 33.68 17.44
N LEU A 8 -2.81 33.54 18.05
CA LEU A 8 -1.61 34.20 17.54
C LEU A 8 -1.20 33.59 16.20
N PRO A 9 -0.79 34.41 15.22
CA PRO A 9 -0.29 33.89 13.96
C PRO A 9 1.03 33.15 14.19
N THR A 10 1.27 32.14 13.35
CA THR A 10 2.55 31.42 13.37
C THR A 10 3.54 32.16 12.49
N ILE A 11 4.64 32.63 13.08
CA ILE A 11 5.73 33.34 12.37
C ILE A 11 7.01 32.54 12.55
N ASP A 12 7.64 32.13 11.44
CA ASP A 12 8.97 31.54 11.52
C ASP A 12 10.03 32.65 11.43
N PRO A 13 10.84 32.90 12.46
CA PRO A 13 11.81 34.00 12.45
C PRO A 13 12.95 33.80 11.45
N ASN A 14 13.17 32.57 10.96
CA ASN A 14 14.28 32.22 10.08
C ASN A 14 13.91 32.20 8.60
N THR A 15 12.62 32.24 8.24
CA THR A 15 12.16 32.25 6.85
C THR A 15 12.30 33.63 6.22
N ARG A 16 11.87 33.75 4.96
CA ARG A 16 11.95 35.00 4.18
C ARG A 16 10.74 35.85 4.53
N THR A 17 11.00 36.97 5.19
CA THR A 17 9.97 37.85 5.74
C THR A 17 10.06 39.22 5.09
N LEU A 18 8.93 39.78 4.71
CA LEU A 18 8.76 41.21 4.49
C LEU A 18 8.04 41.77 5.70
N LEU A 19 8.52 42.88 6.25
CA LEU A 19 7.95 43.51 7.44
C LEU A 19 7.50 44.92 7.08
N LEU A 20 6.22 45.20 7.25
CA LEU A 20 5.63 46.50 6.95
C LEU A 20 5.70 47.39 8.18
N CYS A 21 6.29 48.57 8.08
CA CYS A 21 6.43 49.52 9.18
C CYS A 21 6.11 50.95 8.71
N GLY A 22 5.72 51.82 9.64
CA GLY A 22 5.29 53.19 9.37
C GLY A 22 4.16 53.63 10.29
N TYR A 23 3.74 54.89 10.14
CA TYR A 23 2.67 55.49 10.94
C TYR A 23 1.32 54.75 10.80
N PRO A 24 0.39 54.89 11.76
CA PRO A 24 -1.00 54.50 11.56
C PRO A 24 -1.59 55.11 10.27
N ASN A 25 -2.59 54.48 9.66
CA ASN A 25 -3.34 55.01 8.50
C ASN A 25 -2.55 55.32 7.20
N VAL A 26 -1.26 54.97 7.12
CA VAL A 26 -0.46 55.10 5.88
C VAL A 26 -0.78 54.04 4.82
N GLY A 27 -1.57 53.01 5.14
CA GLY A 27 -2.02 51.97 4.20
C GLY A 27 -1.24 50.64 4.24
N LYS A 28 -0.53 50.33 5.34
CA LYS A 28 0.18 49.04 5.52
C LYS A 28 -0.75 47.82 5.40
N SER A 29 -1.88 47.85 6.11
CA SER A 29 -2.87 46.77 6.11
C SER A 29 -3.59 46.64 4.75
N SER A 30 -3.74 47.75 4.00
CA SER A 30 -4.20 47.70 2.62
C SER A 30 -3.18 47.06 1.69
N PHE A 31 -1.89 47.35 1.88
CA PHE A 31 -0.81 46.75 1.09
C PHE A 31 -0.73 45.23 1.26
N ILE A 32 -0.81 44.72 2.49
CA ILE A 32 -0.82 43.26 2.73
C ILE A 32 -2.02 42.56 2.07
N ASN A 33 -3.21 43.16 2.08
CA ASN A 33 -4.39 42.60 1.41
C ASN A 33 -4.27 42.60 -0.12
N LYS A 34 -3.54 43.55 -0.71
CA LYS A 34 -3.27 43.58 -2.16
C LYS A 34 -2.17 42.60 -2.57
N VAL A 35 -1.16 42.40 -1.73
CA VAL A 35 -0.01 41.54 -2.03
C VAL A 35 -0.27 40.07 -1.69
N THR A 36 -1.13 39.80 -0.70
CA THR A 36 -1.39 38.46 -0.16
C THR A 36 -2.90 38.17 -0.14
N ARG A 37 -3.28 36.93 0.18
CA ARG A 37 -4.70 36.58 0.42
C ARG A 37 -5.11 36.75 1.89
N ALA A 38 -4.35 37.50 2.68
CA ALA A 38 -4.76 37.84 4.04
C ALA A 38 -5.99 38.76 4.00
N ASP A 39 -6.84 38.63 5.01
CA ASP A 39 -8.01 39.48 5.19
C ASP A 39 -7.80 40.27 6.49
N VAL A 40 -7.08 41.38 6.37
CA VAL A 40 -6.82 42.32 7.47
C VAL A 40 -7.83 43.46 7.40
N GLU A 41 -8.47 43.77 8.51
CA GLU A 41 -9.43 44.87 8.57
C GLU A 41 -8.73 46.22 8.34
N VAL A 42 -9.30 47.04 7.45
CA VAL A 42 -8.81 48.39 7.13
C VAL A 42 -9.90 49.39 7.48
N GLN A 43 -9.58 50.32 8.38
CA GLN A 43 -10.47 51.39 8.83
C GLN A 43 -9.70 52.72 8.85
N PRO A 44 -10.39 53.87 8.73
CA PRO A 44 -9.72 55.18 8.64
C PRO A 44 -9.22 55.72 9.99
N TYR A 45 -9.42 55.00 11.09
CA TYR A 45 -8.98 55.41 12.43
C TYR A 45 -7.75 54.61 12.89
N ALA A 46 -6.87 55.25 13.65
CA ALA A 46 -5.67 54.62 14.19
C ALA A 46 -5.99 53.42 15.09
N PHE A 47 -5.02 52.51 15.27
CA PHE A 47 -5.16 51.28 16.05
C PHE A 47 -6.17 50.25 15.53
N THR A 48 -6.48 50.26 14.23
CA THR A 48 -7.21 49.16 13.57
C THR A 48 -6.48 47.82 13.79
N THR A 49 -5.15 47.83 13.63
CA THR A 49 -4.28 46.66 13.79
C THR A 49 -3.61 46.67 15.16
N LYS A 50 -4.13 45.88 16.11
CA LYS A 50 -3.62 45.77 17.49
C LYS A 50 -2.66 44.61 17.72
N SER A 51 -2.54 43.71 16.75
CA SER A 51 -1.66 42.55 16.77
C SER A 51 -0.93 42.42 15.44
N LEU A 52 0.19 41.71 15.42
CA LEU A 52 0.85 41.34 14.18
C LEU A 52 -0.09 40.47 13.33
N PHE A 53 -0.23 40.77 12.04
CA PHE A 53 -0.89 39.90 11.08
C PHE A 53 0.12 39.34 10.10
N VAL A 54 -0.15 38.14 9.57
CA VAL A 54 0.73 37.49 8.62
C VAL A 54 -0.06 37.08 7.38
N GLY A 55 0.44 37.52 6.23
CA GLY A 55 0.01 37.09 4.92
C GLY A 55 1.09 36.27 4.25
N HIS A 56 0.69 35.25 3.50
CA HIS A 56 1.62 34.46 2.69
C HIS A 56 1.50 34.84 1.22
N MET A 57 2.65 34.93 0.55
CA MET A 57 2.72 35.09 -0.90
C MET A 57 3.79 34.19 -1.49
N ASP A 58 3.64 33.91 -2.78
CA ASP A 58 4.64 33.19 -3.55
C ASP A 58 5.35 34.14 -4.53
N TYR A 59 6.67 34.01 -4.60
CA TYR A 59 7.53 34.77 -5.50
C TYR A 59 8.81 33.98 -5.82
N LYS A 60 9.20 33.93 -7.10
CA LYS A 60 10.32 33.11 -7.63
C LYS A 60 10.27 31.65 -7.12
N TYR A 61 9.08 31.05 -7.12
CA TYR A 61 8.82 29.67 -6.64
C TYR A 61 9.16 29.44 -5.15
N LEU A 62 9.27 30.51 -4.37
CA LEU A 62 9.53 30.45 -2.93
C LEU A 62 8.34 31.03 -2.18
N ARG A 63 8.05 30.46 -1.01
CA ARG A 63 7.06 31.01 -0.08
C ARG A 63 7.69 32.10 0.78
N TRP A 64 6.97 33.22 0.87
CA TRP A 64 7.30 34.40 1.66
C TRP A 64 6.21 34.66 2.70
N GLN A 65 6.61 35.28 3.80
CA GLN A 65 5.68 35.79 4.79
C GLN A 65 5.76 37.32 4.80
N VAL A 66 4.62 37.98 4.71
CA VAL A 66 4.46 39.43 4.87
C VAL A 66 3.85 39.64 6.24
N VAL A 67 4.57 40.33 7.11
CA VAL A 67 4.12 40.62 8.46
C VAL A 67 3.70 42.08 8.51
N ASP A 68 2.44 42.31 8.83
CA ASP A 68 1.90 43.64 9.08
C ASP A 68 2.09 43.98 10.56
N THR A 69 2.68 45.14 10.84
CA THR A 69 2.83 45.63 12.21
C THR A 69 1.75 46.65 12.54
N PRO A 70 1.30 46.70 13.81
CA PRO A 70 0.66 47.90 14.33
C PRO A 70 1.46 49.15 13.97
N GLY A 71 0.76 50.28 13.77
CA GLY A 71 1.42 51.56 13.52
C GLY A 71 2.36 51.90 14.66
N ILE A 72 3.59 52.31 14.30
CA ILE A 72 4.59 52.73 15.28
C ILE A 72 4.43 54.25 15.44
N LEU A 73 4.36 54.70 16.69
CA LEU A 73 4.30 56.12 17.05
C LEU A 73 5.68 56.59 17.53
N ASP A 74 5.90 57.89 17.46
CA ASP A 74 7.16 58.52 17.82
C ASP A 74 7.26 58.80 19.32
N HIS A 75 7.12 57.74 20.12
CA HIS A 75 7.34 57.80 21.55
C HIS A 75 8.76 57.24 21.85
N PRO A 76 9.47 57.77 22.87
CA PRO A 76 10.69 57.17 23.37
C PRO A 76 10.48 55.68 23.65
N LEU A 77 11.49 54.84 23.41
CA LEU A 77 11.36 53.38 23.53
C LEU A 77 10.83 52.92 24.90
N GLU A 78 11.13 53.67 25.96
CA GLU A 78 10.72 53.39 27.35
C GLU A 78 9.22 53.64 27.60
N ASP A 79 8.61 54.57 26.86
CA ASP A 79 7.21 55.00 27.04
C ASP A 79 6.25 54.35 26.02
N ARG A 80 6.71 53.32 25.30
CA ARG A 80 5.91 52.66 24.26
C ARG A 80 4.88 51.70 24.83
N ASN A 81 3.70 51.72 24.23
CA ASN A 81 2.62 50.82 24.58
C ASN A 81 2.95 49.35 24.28
N THR A 82 2.24 48.42 24.93
CA THR A 82 2.42 46.98 24.67
C THR A 82 2.19 46.59 23.21
N ILE A 83 1.31 47.30 22.50
CA ILE A 83 1.03 47.11 21.07
C ILE A 83 2.22 47.55 20.21
N GLU A 84 2.78 48.72 20.48
CA GLU A 84 3.97 49.24 19.79
C GLU A 84 5.20 48.37 20.09
N MET A 85 5.31 47.85 21.32
CA MET A 85 6.38 46.95 21.70
C MET A 85 6.34 45.64 20.89
N GLN A 86 5.16 45.18 20.45
CA GLN A 86 5.06 44.03 19.52
C GLN A 86 5.68 44.35 18.16
N ALA A 87 5.44 45.55 17.63
CA ALA A 87 6.07 46.00 16.38
C ALA A 87 7.59 46.10 16.52
N ILE A 88 8.09 46.62 17.64
CA ILE A 88 9.53 46.69 17.93
C ILE A 88 10.15 45.30 18.10
N THR A 89 9.46 44.39 18.77
CA THR A 89 9.91 42.99 18.93
C THR A 89 10.03 42.30 17.56
N ALA A 90 9.05 42.50 16.67
CA ALA A 90 9.09 41.99 15.31
C ALA A 90 10.25 42.61 14.52
N LEU A 91 10.39 43.95 14.59
CA LEU A 91 11.48 44.69 13.96
C LEU A 91 12.85 44.29 14.45
N ALA A 92 13.04 43.93 15.72
CA ALA A 92 14.33 43.53 16.25
C ALA A 92 14.67 42.09 15.84
N HIS A 93 13.77 41.13 16.07
CA HIS A 93 14.08 39.70 16.01
C HIS A 93 13.83 39.04 14.64
N LEU A 94 13.00 39.60 13.77
CA LEU A 94 12.74 39.00 12.46
C LEU A 94 13.86 39.33 11.47
N ARG A 95 14.35 38.30 10.78
CA ARG A 95 15.28 38.44 9.65
C ARG A 95 14.48 38.75 8.38
N ALA A 96 14.11 40.01 8.24
CA ALA A 96 13.21 40.49 7.20
C ALA A 96 13.86 41.53 6.28
N ALA A 97 13.25 41.77 5.13
CA ALA A 97 13.33 43.07 4.48
C ALA A 97 12.28 43.99 5.11
N VAL A 98 12.67 45.22 5.42
CA VAL A 98 11.78 46.21 6.00
C VAL A 98 11.25 47.10 4.88
N LEU A 99 9.94 47.25 4.86
CA LEU A 99 9.20 48.17 3.98
C LEU A 99 8.71 49.30 4.86
N TYR A 100 9.33 50.48 4.73
CA TYR A 100 8.88 51.67 5.45
C TYR A 100 7.87 52.40 4.59
N VAL A 101 6.60 52.36 5.00
CA VAL A 101 5.48 52.94 4.26
C VAL A 101 5.25 54.37 4.75
N MET A 102 5.43 55.31 3.84
CA MET A 102 5.16 56.74 4.03
C MET A 102 3.90 57.13 3.25
N ASP A 103 3.14 58.07 3.78
CA ASP A 103 1.98 58.65 3.12
C ASP A 103 2.35 60.01 2.52
N VAL A 104 2.39 60.09 1.19
CA VAL A 104 2.73 61.30 0.42
C VAL A 104 1.64 62.37 0.54
N SER A 105 0.40 61.97 0.80
CA SER A 105 -0.76 62.86 0.84
C SER A 105 -0.95 63.58 2.17
N GLU A 106 -0.24 63.14 3.23
CA GLU A 106 -0.38 63.58 4.63
C GLU A 106 -1.77 63.30 5.24
N GLN A 107 -2.64 62.54 4.55
CA GLN A 107 -3.96 62.16 5.06
C GLN A 107 -3.92 61.19 6.25
N CYS A 108 -2.75 60.61 6.55
CA CYS A 108 -2.55 59.78 7.73
C CYS A 108 -2.62 60.55 9.06
N GLY A 109 -2.63 61.89 9.02
CA GLY A 109 -2.69 62.76 10.20
C GLY A 109 -1.31 63.22 10.71
N HIS A 110 -0.24 62.93 9.96
CA HIS A 110 1.14 63.27 10.28
C HIS A 110 1.83 63.89 9.05
N SER A 111 2.66 64.91 9.28
CA SER A 111 3.42 65.57 8.22
C SER A 111 4.53 64.67 7.67
N LEU A 112 5.04 64.97 6.48
CA LEU A 112 6.20 64.24 5.95
C LEU A 112 7.44 64.35 6.85
N GLU A 113 7.60 65.46 7.56
CA GLU A 113 8.72 65.69 8.49
C GLU A 113 8.66 64.75 9.71
N GLU A 114 7.48 64.60 10.31
CA GLU A 114 7.23 63.64 11.40
C GLU A 114 7.46 62.20 10.92
N GLN A 115 7.03 61.89 9.68
CA GLN A 115 7.29 60.59 9.04
C GLN A 115 8.79 60.29 8.88
N VAL A 116 9.61 61.31 8.62
CA VAL A 116 11.08 61.18 8.52
C VAL A 116 11.72 61.10 9.90
N GLU A 117 11.22 61.83 10.88
CA GLU A 117 11.71 61.78 12.26
C GLU A 117 11.53 60.39 12.86
N LEU A 118 10.33 59.80 12.72
CA LEU A 118 10.07 58.43 13.12
C LEU A 118 11.06 57.47 12.45
N PHE A 119 11.28 57.63 11.13
CA PHE A 119 12.22 56.80 10.38
C PHE A 119 13.63 56.87 10.97
N ARG A 120 14.13 58.08 11.26
CA ARG A 120 15.45 58.30 11.87
C ARG A 120 15.55 57.66 13.25
N ASN A 121 14.48 57.74 14.05
CA ASN A 121 14.42 57.17 15.39
C ASN A 121 14.45 55.63 15.37
N ILE A 122 13.83 54.99 14.39
CA ILE A 122 13.81 53.52 14.26
C ILE A 122 14.92 52.95 13.37
N LYS A 123 15.64 53.78 12.61
CA LYS A 123 16.77 53.39 11.74
C LYS A 123 17.80 52.47 12.42
N PRO A 124 18.18 52.68 13.70
CA PRO A 124 19.11 51.76 14.40
C PRO A 124 18.62 50.31 14.49
N LEU A 125 17.30 50.07 14.46
CA LEU A 125 16.70 48.74 14.52
C LEU A 125 16.80 47.98 13.19
N PHE A 126 17.15 48.67 12.10
CA PHE A 126 17.24 48.10 10.75
C PHE A 126 18.64 47.57 10.41
N ALA A 127 19.55 47.51 11.38
CA ALA A 127 20.91 47.01 11.16
C ALA A 127 20.91 45.60 10.50
N ASN A 128 21.66 45.45 9.42
CA ASN A 128 21.76 44.22 8.61
C ASN A 128 20.44 43.76 7.95
N LYS A 129 19.50 44.68 7.72
CA LYS A 129 18.23 44.40 7.04
C LYS A 129 18.12 45.27 5.78
N PRO A 130 17.79 44.68 4.63
CA PRO A 130 17.50 45.49 3.44
C PRO A 130 16.24 46.32 3.70
N LEU A 131 16.31 47.59 3.32
CA LEU A 131 15.26 48.58 3.55
C LEU A 131 14.83 49.18 2.22
N ILE A 132 13.53 49.40 2.07
CA ILE A 132 12.90 50.11 0.95
C ILE A 132 11.90 51.11 1.52
N ILE A 133 11.91 52.33 0.98
CA ILE A 133 10.94 53.36 1.28
C ILE A 133 9.80 53.25 0.28
N VAL A 134 8.59 53.06 0.78
CA VAL A 134 7.38 52.90 -0.01
C VAL A 134 6.55 54.17 0.17
N ALA A 135 6.51 55.00 -0.87
CA ALA A 135 5.68 56.19 -0.89
C ALA A 135 4.26 55.78 -1.33
N ASN A 136 3.31 55.74 -0.41
CA ASN A 136 1.94 55.28 -0.65
C ASN A 136 0.97 56.45 -0.83
N LYS A 137 -0.21 56.14 -1.41
CA LYS A 137 -1.28 57.09 -1.78
C LYS A 137 -0.89 58.06 -2.92
N CYS A 138 -0.07 57.59 -3.85
CA CYS A 138 0.33 58.36 -5.03
C CYS A 138 -0.84 58.67 -6.00
N ASP A 139 -2.01 58.07 -5.79
CA ASP A 139 -3.25 58.42 -6.47
C ASP A 139 -3.81 59.80 -6.05
N VAL A 140 -3.47 60.28 -4.84
CA VAL A 140 -3.91 61.59 -4.35
C VAL A 140 -2.88 62.68 -4.67
N LYS A 141 -1.60 62.40 -4.40
CA LYS A 141 -0.47 63.29 -4.70
C LYS A 141 0.73 62.47 -5.14
N ARG A 142 1.33 62.82 -6.27
CA ARG A 142 2.60 62.22 -6.72
C ARG A 142 3.80 62.96 -6.15
N ILE A 143 4.95 62.31 -6.06
CA ILE A 143 6.19 62.93 -5.56
C ILE A 143 6.58 64.12 -6.44
N SER A 144 6.35 64.05 -7.75
CA SER A 144 6.61 65.15 -8.70
C SER A 144 5.77 66.41 -8.46
N GLU A 145 4.64 66.29 -7.79
CA GLU A 145 3.70 67.39 -7.52
C GLU A 145 3.91 68.01 -6.13
N LEU A 146 4.80 67.43 -5.32
CA LEU A 146 5.14 67.94 -4.00
C LEU A 146 5.98 69.22 -4.09
N PRO A 147 5.95 70.06 -3.03
CA PRO A 147 6.89 71.17 -2.90
C PRO A 147 8.35 70.70 -2.99
N GLU A 148 9.24 71.56 -3.51
CA GLU A 148 10.68 71.26 -3.63
C GLU A 148 11.33 70.84 -2.31
N GLU A 149 10.84 71.36 -1.18
CA GLU A 149 11.30 70.98 0.16
C GLU A 149 11.01 69.51 0.48
N SER A 150 9.81 69.04 0.14
CA SER A 150 9.40 67.65 0.36
C SER A 150 10.04 66.70 -0.66
N GLN A 151 10.32 67.14 -1.88
CA GLN A 151 11.06 66.34 -2.87
C GLN A 151 12.49 66.04 -2.41
N LYS A 152 13.17 67.04 -1.83
CA LYS A 152 14.51 66.89 -1.25
C LYS A 152 14.58 65.80 -0.16
N ILE A 153 13.48 65.52 0.53
CA ILE A 153 13.41 64.43 1.52
C ILE A 153 13.60 63.08 0.83
N PHE A 154 12.91 62.84 -0.27
CA PHE A 154 13.00 61.58 -1.02
C PHE A 154 14.35 61.47 -1.73
N GLU A 155 14.87 62.56 -2.28
CA GLU A 155 16.24 62.61 -2.83
C GLU A 155 17.30 62.30 -1.77
N ALA A 156 17.12 62.75 -0.53
CA ALA A 156 18.01 62.42 0.58
C ALA A 156 17.99 60.92 0.91
N PHE A 157 16.82 60.26 0.85
CA PHE A 157 16.73 58.80 1.02
C PHE A 157 17.45 58.05 -0.10
N GLU A 158 17.32 58.51 -1.34
CA GLU A 158 18.03 57.94 -2.47
C GLU A 158 19.55 58.15 -2.37
N ALA A 159 19.99 59.32 -1.91
CA ALA A 159 21.41 59.62 -1.67
C ALA A 159 22.01 58.74 -0.55
N GLU A 160 21.22 58.35 0.45
CA GLU A 160 21.60 57.37 1.47
C GLU A 160 21.62 55.91 0.94
N GLY A 161 21.16 55.68 -0.30
CA GLY A 161 21.14 54.38 -0.97
C GLY A 161 19.86 53.57 -0.75
N PHE A 162 18.79 54.18 -0.24
CA PHE A 162 17.48 53.54 -0.15
C PHE A 162 16.70 53.76 -1.44
N SER A 163 15.96 52.73 -1.89
CA SER A 163 15.06 52.93 -3.02
C SER A 163 13.72 53.45 -2.53
N VAL A 164 13.28 54.53 -3.17
CA VAL A 164 11.96 55.13 -3.01
C VAL A 164 11.11 54.68 -4.17
N ILE A 165 9.94 54.10 -3.87
CA ILE A 165 9.01 53.62 -4.90
C ILE A 165 7.63 54.17 -4.60
N GLU A 166 7.06 54.84 -5.60
CA GLU A 166 5.67 55.29 -5.58
C GLU A 166 4.71 54.11 -5.67
N THR A 167 3.69 54.11 -4.83
CA THR A 167 2.68 53.06 -4.74
C THR A 167 1.31 53.65 -4.48
N SER A 168 0.30 52.97 -5.00
CA SER A 168 -1.08 53.19 -4.59
C SER A 168 -1.78 51.86 -4.41
N THR A 169 -2.33 51.66 -3.21
CA THR A 169 -3.19 50.50 -2.94
C THR A 169 -4.58 50.63 -3.56
N LEU A 170 -4.95 51.82 -4.07
CA LEU A 170 -6.22 52.07 -4.75
C LEU A 170 -6.13 51.70 -6.24
N THR A 171 -5.13 52.22 -6.95
CA THR A 171 -4.91 51.94 -8.38
C THR A 171 -4.08 50.68 -8.64
N GLU A 172 -3.47 50.12 -7.60
CA GLU A 172 -2.54 48.98 -7.64
C GLU A 172 -1.20 49.27 -8.38
N GLU A 173 -0.95 50.54 -8.70
CA GLU A 173 0.32 51.01 -9.25
C GLU A 173 1.45 50.83 -8.23
N GLY A 174 2.61 50.35 -8.70
CA GLY A 174 3.83 50.18 -7.89
C GLY A 174 3.83 49.02 -6.88
N VAL A 175 2.67 48.47 -6.50
CA VAL A 175 2.56 47.41 -5.47
C VAL A 175 3.40 46.17 -5.82
N ILE A 176 3.33 45.72 -7.08
CA ILE A 176 4.10 44.57 -7.56
C ILE A 176 5.59 44.91 -7.66
N GLN A 177 5.94 46.15 -8.03
CA GLN A 177 7.33 46.58 -8.15
C GLN A 177 8.03 46.54 -6.79
N VAL A 178 7.40 47.12 -5.76
CA VAL A 178 7.87 47.03 -4.36
C VAL A 178 8.04 45.58 -3.93
N LYS A 179 7.04 44.72 -4.20
CA LYS A 179 7.13 43.30 -3.89
C LYS A 179 8.37 42.67 -4.53
N THR A 180 8.60 42.90 -5.82
CA THR A 180 9.73 42.31 -6.55
C THR A 180 11.07 42.78 -6.00
N GLU A 181 11.23 44.08 -5.80
CA GLU A 181 12.49 44.66 -5.36
C GLU A 181 12.83 44.27 -3.91
N ALA A 182 11.83 44.28 -3.02
CA ALA A 182 12.01 43.84 -1.64
C ALA A 182 12.44 42.38 -1.53
N CYS A 183 11.82 41.51 -2.35
CA CYS A 183 12.18 40.11 -2.39
C CYS A 183 13.60 39.92 -2.93
N ASP A 184 13.95 40.62 -4.01
CA ASP A 184 15.25 40.44 -4.66
C ASP A 184 16.41 40.95 -3.81
N ARG A 185 16.25 42.10 -3.15
CA ARG A 185 17.24 42.59 -2.17
C ARG A 185 17.43 41.62 -1.00
N LEU A 186 16.35 41.06 -0.48
CA LEU A 186 16.46 40.06 0.59
C LEU A 186 17.11 38.77 0.12
N LEU A 187 16.82 38.32 -1.11
CA LEU A 187 17.45 37.14 -1.68
C LEU A 187 18.96 37.35 -1.86
N ALA A 188 19.40 38.49 -2.38
CA ALA A 188 20.82 38.82 -2.52
C ALA A 188 21.52 38.74 -1.16
N HIS A 189 21.04 39.47 -0.16
CA HIS A 189 21.62 39.47 1.19
C HIS A 189 21.64 38.06 1.84
N ARG A 190 20.58 37.27 1.64
CA ARG A 190 20.51 35.90 2.17
C ARG A 190 21.43 34.94 1.44
N VAL A 191 21.58 35.07 0.12
CA VAL A 191 22.52 34.25 -0.66
C VAL A 191 23.95 34.59 -0.26
N ASP A 192 24.30 35.86 -0.07
CA ASP A 192 25.63 36.27 0.42
C ASP A 192 25.92 35.68 1.81
N THR A 193 24.93 35.75 2.72
CA THR A 193 25.05 35.13 4.05
C THR A 193 25.22 33.61 3.95
N LYS A 194 24.58 32.96 2.97
CA LYS A 194 24.72 31.52 2.73
C LYS A 194 26.08 31.17 2.11
N MET A 195 26.56 31.95 1.15
CA MET A 195 27.88 31.85 0.51
C MET A 195 29.02 31.98 1.52
N LYS A 196 28.89 32.90 2.48
CA LYS A 196 29.84 33.03 3.61
C LYS A 196 29.85 31.80 4.53
N GLY A 197 28.83 30.94 4.47
CA GLY A 197 28.74 29.71 5.24
C GLY A 197 29.12 28.46 4.43
N ASN A 198 29.43 27.37 5.14
CA ASN A 198 29.90 26.13 4.49
C ASN A 198 28.79 25.28 3.83
N LYS A 199 27.51 25.64 4.04
CA LYS A 199 26.36 24.84 3.58
C LYS A 199 26.14 24.86 2.07
N VAL A 200 26.75 25.81 1.35
CA VAL A 200 26.63 25.86 -0.12
C VAL A 200 27.27 24.64 -0.77
N ASN A 201 28.39 24.16 -0.21
CA ASN A 201 29.14 23.03 -0.75
C ASN A 201 28.31 21.73 -0.81
N GLU A 202 27.39 21.54 0.14
CA GLU A 202 26.49 20.37 0.17
C GLU A 202 25.46 20.36 -0.97
N VAL A 203 25.14 21.53 -1.54
CA VAL A 203 24.11 21.69 -2.58
C VAL A 203 24.69 22.01 -3.97
N LEU A 204 26.01 22.14 -4.10
CA LEU A 204 26.68 22.44 -5.39
C LEU A 204 26.33 21.43 -6.49
N ASN A 205 26.17 20.16 -6.13
CA ASN A 205 25.76 19.10 -7.05
C ASN A 205 24.37 19.34 -7.69
N ARG A 206 23.47 20.07 -7.01
CA ARG A 206 22.14 20.43 -7.54
C ARG A 206 22.17 21.66 -8.43
N LEU A 207 23.15 22.54 -8.22
CA LEU A 207 23.33 23.78 -8.99
C LEU A 207 24.11 23.53 -10.29
N HIS A 208 24.92 22.48 -10.34
CA HIS A 208 25.72 22.13 -11.51
C HIS A 208 24.84 21.62 -12.66
N LEU A 209 24.72 22.42 -13.73
CA LEU A 209 24.14 22.00 -15.00
C LEU A 209 25.20 21.25 -15.82
N ALA A 210 25.02 19.95 -15.99
CA ALA A 210 25.95 19.13 -16.77
C ALA A 210 25.86 19.48 -18.26
N MET A 211 26.96 19.96 -18.83
CA MET A 211 27.08 20.18 -20.27
C MET A 211 27.51 18.88 -20.96
N PRO A 212 26.78 18.39 -21.97
CA PRO A 212 27.12 17.15 -22.66
C PRO A 212 28.41 17.32 -23.47
N THR A 213 29.38 16.43 -23.27
CA THR A 213 30.57 16.37 -24.12
C THR A 213 30.24 15.72 -25.45
N LYS A 214 30.79 16.26 -26.55
CA LYS A 214 30.55 15.72 -27.89
C LYS A 214 31.23 14.35 -28.02
N ARG A 215 30.44 13.27 -28.06
CA ARG A 215 30.93 11.89 -28.18
C ARG A 215 30.98 11.38 -29.63
N ASP A 216 29.88 11.53 -30.36
CA ASP A 216 29.68 11.03 -31.72
C ASP A 216 29.19 12.17 -32.63
N ASN A 217 29.32 12.03 -33.96
CA ASN A 217 28.74 12.94 -34.96
C ASN A 217 27.29 12.59 -35.35
N LYS A 218 26.55 11.89 -34.49
CA LYS A 218 25.13 11.54 -34.71
C LYS A 218 24.21 12.58 -34.07
N GLU A 219 23.33 13.17 -34.87
CA GLU A 219 22.31 14.09 -34.38
C GLU A 219 21.20 13.31 -33.65
N ARG A 220 20.77 13.83 -32.49
CA ARG A 220 19.68 13.27 -31.68
C ARG A 220 18.66 14.38 -31.42
N LEU A 221 17.88 14.67 -32.46
CA LEU A 221 16.86 15.71 -32.40
C LEU A 221 15.68 15.26 -31.53
N PRO A 222 15.02 16.18 -30.81
CA PRO A 222 13.78 15.86 -30.11
C PRO A 222 12.67 15.58 -31.13
N PHE A 223 11.99 14.44 -31.00
CA PHE A 223 10.84 14.09 -31.85
C PHE A 223 9.55 14.60 -31.20
N ILE A 224 9.05 15.74 -31.67
CA ILE A 224 7.77 16.32 -31.25
C ILE A 224 6.79 16.14 -32.41
N PRO A 225 5.73 15.32 -32.27
CA PRO A 225 4.76 15.12 -33.34
C PRO A 225 3.99 16.39 -33.68
N ASP A 226 3.69 16.58 -34.96
CA ASP A 226 2.97 17.76 -35.48
C ASP A 226 1.59 17.95 -34.83
N GLY A 227 0.92 16.86 -34.45
CA GLY A 227 -0.37 16.89 -33.76
C GLY A 227 -0.32 17.62 -32.41
N VAL A 228 0.81 17.56 -31.69
CA VAL A 228 1.00 18.26 -30.40
C VAL A 228 1.23 19.75 -30.65
N VAL A 229 2.00 20.09 -31.67
CA VAL A 229 2.27 21.49 -32.07
C VAL A 229 0.97 22.17 -32.53
N ALA A 230 0.17 21.50 -33.36
CA ALA A 230 -1.13 21.98 -33.79
C ALA A 230 -2.12 22.14 -32.61
N ARG A 231 -2.08 21.22 -31.63
CA ARG A 231 -2.90 21.32 -30.41
C ARG A 231 -2.55 22.56 -29.59
N LYS A 232 -1.26 22.92 -29.46
CA LYS A 232 -0.85 24.15 -28.75
C LYS A 232 -1.51 25.39 -29.38
N LYS A 233 -1.47 25.50 -30.71
CA LYS A 233 -2.12 26.60 -31.44
C LYS A 233 -3.65 26.61 -31.25
N ARG A 234 -4.29 25.44 -31.23
CA ARG A 234 -5.73 25.34 -30.95
C ARG A 234 -6.13 25.67 -29.51
N MET A 235 -5.22 25.65 -28.54
CA MET A 235 -5.54 26.10 -27.17
C MET A 235 -5.51 27.63 -27.06
N GLU A 236 -4.84 28.32 -27.97
CA GLU A 236 -4.82 29.79 -28.06
C GLU A 236 -6.09 30.35 -28.71
N VAL A 237 -6.73 29.55 -29.58
CA VAL A 237 -8.03 29.86 -30.20
C VAL A 237 -9.10 29.13 -29.41
N ASP A 238 -10.04 29.82 -28.78
CA ASP A 238 -11.04 29.27 -27.84
C ASP A 238 -12.03 28.29 -28.51
N THR A 239 -11.52 27.12 -28.89
CA THR A 239 -12.25 26.05 -29.56
C THR A 239 -12.89 25.14 -28.52
N PRO A 240 -14.05 24.51 -28.83
CA PRO A 240 -14.76 23.68 -27.87
C PRO A 240 -13.87 22.52 -27.39
N LYS A 241 -13.79 22.36 -26.07
CA LYS A 241 -13.01 21.30 -25.44
C LYS A 241 -13.64 19.94 -25.75
N ARG A 242 -12.81 18.96 -26.11
CA ARG A 242 -13.22 17.56 -26.23
C ARG A 242 -13.70 17.07 -24.86
N LYS A 243 -14.86 16.40 -24.81
CA LYS A 243 -15.34 15.71 -23.60
C LYS A 243 -14.30 14.71 -23.10
N LEU A 244 -13.93 14.82 -21.82
CA LEU A 244 -13.04 13.86 -21.17
C LEU A 244 -13.84 12.66 -20.67
N GLU A 245 -13.17 11.54 -20.43
CA GLU A 245 -13.84 10.35 -19.91
C GLU A 245 -14.49 10.59 -18.54
N ARG A 246 -13.90 11.46 -17.72
CA ARG A 246 -14.48 11.90 -16.45
C ARG A 246 -15.81 12.63 -16.62
N ASP A 247 -15.96 13.41 -17.69
CA ASP A 247 -17.21 14.13 -17.95
C ASP A 247 -18.31 13.12 -18.34
N ILE A 248 -17.93 12.10 -19.12
CA ILE A 248 -18.79 11.00 -19.53
C ILE A 248 -19.22 10.14 -18.32
N GLU A 249 -18.28 9.84 -17.42
CA GLU A 249 -18.54 9.14 -16.16
C GLU A 249 -19.54 9.92 -15.29
N LEU A 250 -19.37 11.24 -15.15
CA LEU A 250 -20.29 12.10 -14.39
C LEU A 250 -21.68 12.21 -15.03
N GLU A 251 -21.77 12.18 -16.37
CA GLU A 251 -23.05 12.20 -17.10
C GLU A 251 -23.82 10.87 -16.95
N MET A 252 -23.12 9.73 -16.95
CA MET A 252 -23.74 8.40 -16.84
C MET A 252 -23.99 7.95 -15.39
N GLY A 253 -23.22 8.45 -14.42
CA GLY A 253 -23.37 8.10 -13.01
C GLY A 253 -23.20 6.61 -12.76
N ASP A 254 -24.18 5.98 -12.11
CA ASP A 254 -24.12 4.57 -11.70
C ASP A 254 -24.18 3.59 -12.88
N ASP A 255 -24.71 4.01 -14.04
CA ASP A 255 -24.80 3.19 -15.25
C ASP A 255 -23.48 3.17 -16.05
N TYR A 256 -22.46 3.91 -15.58
CA TYR A 256 -21.18 3.98 -16.26
C TYR A 256 -20.40 2.67 -16.15
N ILE A 257 -20.05 2.10 -17.31
CA ILE A 257 -19.11 0.99 -17.43
C ILE A 257 -17.94 1.45 -18.30
N LEU A 258 -16.72 1.39 -17.76
CA LEU A 258 -15.50 1.70 -18.51
C LEU A 258 -15.26 0.63 -19.57
N ASP A 259 -15.58 0.95 -20.81
CA ASP A 259 -15.32 0.11 -21.97
C ASP A 259 -13.90 0.37 -22.52
N LEU A 260 -13.02 -0.62 -22.35
CA LEU A 260 -11.64 -0.56 -22.85
C LEU A 260 -11.54 -0.82 -24.36
N GLN A 261 -12.47 -1.60 -24.93
CA GLN A 261 -12.43 -2.05 -26.33
C GLN A 261 -12.74 -0.92 -27.31
N LYS A 262 -13.55 0.06 -26.89
CA LYS A 262 -13.85 1.29 -27.63
C LYS A 262 -12.60 2.02 -28.16
N TYR A 263 -11.49 1.96 -27.42
CA TYR A 263 -10.25 2.69 -27.70
C TYR A 263 -9.25 1.95 -28.57
N TRP A 264 -9.55 0.72 -29.00
CA TRP A 264 -8.66 -0.05 -29.86
C TRP A 264 -8.81 0.36 -31.31
N ASP A 265 -7.67 0.51 -32.00
CA ASP A 265 -7.63 0.76 -33.44
C ASP A 265 -7.30 -0.56 -34.15
N LEU A 266 -8.35 -1.20 -34.71
CA LEU A 266 -8.26 -2.44 -35.47
C LEU A 266 -8.42 -2.16 -36.97
N MET A 267 -8.04 -3.14 -37.80
CA MET A 267 -8.21 -3.07 -39.25
C MET A 267 -9.68 -2.85 -39.64
N ASN A 268 -10.58 -3.63 -39.03
CA ASN A 268 -12.02 -3.49 -39.17
C ASN A 268 -12.62 -3.01 -37.84
N SER A 269 -13.44 -1.96 -37.90
CA SER A 269 -14.07 -1.40 -36.68
C SER A 269 -15.19 -2.27 -36.11
N SER A 270 -15.76 -3.18 -36.91
CA SER A 270 -16.82 -4.11 -36.48
C SER A 270 -16.33 -5.14 -35.47
N GLU A 271 -15.06 -5.53 -35.55
CA GLU A 271 -14.47 -6.63 -34.77
C GLU A 271 -14.02 -6.17 -33.36
N LYS A 272 -14.17 -4.88 -33.03
CA LYS A 272 -13.71 -4.33 -31.73
C LYS A 272 -14.33 -5.01 -30.52
N TYR A 273 -15.57 -5.48 -30.68
CA TYR A 273 -16.37 -6.09 -29.61
C TYR A 273 -16.41 -7.62 -29.68
N ASP A 274 -15.59 -8.22 -30.56
CA ASP A 274 -15.53 -9.67 -30.68
C ASP A 274 -14.87 -10.29 -29.44
N LYS A 275 -15.42 -11.43 -29.01
CA LYS A 275 -14.89 -12.16 -27.86
C LYS A 275 -13.80 -13.11 -28.33
N ILE A 276 -12.56 -12.81 -27.92
CA ILE A 276 -11.41 -13.66 -28.23
C ILE A 276 -11.51 -14.93 -27.36
N PRO A 277 -11.58 -16.14 -27.96
CA PRO A 277 -11.50 -17.37 -27.21
C PRO A 277 -10.05 -17.54 -26.70
N GLU A 278 -9.89 -17.75 -25.39
CA GLU A 278 -8.55 -17.86 -24.77
C GLU A 278 -8.08 -19.32 -24.67
N ILE A 279 -8.99 -20.25 -24.37
CA ILE A 279 -8.67 -21.65 -24.04
C ILE A 279 -9.54 -22.58 -24.87
N TRP A 280 -8.91 -23.61 -25.42
CA TRP A 280 -9.55 -24.73 -26.11
C TRP A 280 -9.01 -26.06 -25.61
N GLU A 281 -9.87 -26.92 -25.05
CA GLU A 281 -9.53 -28.29 -24.63
C GLU A 281 -8.22 -28.43 -23.82
N GLY A 282 -7.97 -27.50 -22.90
CA GLY A 282 -6.78 -27.50 -22.04
C GLY A 282 -5.54 -26.81 -22.63
N HIS A 283 -5.62 -26.27 -23.84
CA HIS A 283 -4.57 -25.53 -24.52
C HIS A 283 -4.95 -24.06 -24.64
N ASN A 284 -3.96 -23.16 -24.62
CA ASN A 284 -4.22 -21.73 -24.85
C ASN A 284 -4.18 -21.44 -26.34
N ILE A 285 -5.13 -20.66 -26.84
CA ILE A 285 -5.21 -20.31 -28.26
C ILE A 285 -4.09 -19.32 -28.66
N LEU A 286 -3.65 -18.46 -27.73
CA LEU A 286 -2.54 -17.52 -27.95
C LEU A 286 -1.24 -18.21 -28.39
N ASP A 287 -1.01 -19.45 -27.96
CA ASP A 287 0.18 -20.22 -28.30
C ASP A 287 0.20 -20.63 -29.78
N TYR A 288 -0.96 -20.57 -30.47
CA TYR A 288 -1.16 -20.97 -31.86
C TYR A 288 -1.42 -19.78 -32.81
N ILE A 289 -1.32 -18.53 -32.33
CA ILE A 289 -1.50 -17.35 -33.19
C ILE A 289 -0.22 -17.11 -34.02
N ASP A 290 -0.29 -17.46 -35.29
CA ASP A 290 0.77 -17.26 -36.29
C ASP A 290 0.14 -16.82 -37.62
N PRO A 291 0.63 -15.75 -38.28
CA PRO A 291 0.13 -15.36 -39.60
C PRO A 291 0.21 -16.48 -40.66
N ASP A 292 1.16 -17.41 -40.53
CA ASP A 292 1.40 -18.49 -41.51
C ASP A 292 0.85 -19.86 -41.05
N ILE A 293 -0.07 -19.92 -40.08
CA ILE A 293 -0.54 -21.18 -39.47
C ILE A 293 -1.13 -22.18 -40.49
N MET A 294 -1.89 -21.69 -41.46
CA MET A 294 -2.53 -22.55 -42.48
C MET A 294 -1.51 -23.26 -43.37
N ARG A 295 -0.40 -22.58 -43.72
CA ARG A 295 0.68 -23.19 -44.51
C ARG A 295 1.35 -24.33 -43.73
N LYS A 296 1.61 -24.12 -42.43
CA LYS A 296 2.19 -25.15 -41.56
C LYS A 296 1.26 -26.35 -41.40
N LEU A 297 -0.05 -26.10 -41.33
CA LEU A 297 -1.05 -27.17 -41.25
C LEU A 297 -1.05 -28.02 -42.53
N GLU A 298 -1.03 -27.39 -43.71
CA GLU A 298 -0.97 -28.11 -45.00
C GLU A 298 0.29 -28.99 -45.14
N GLU A 299 1.43 -28.55 -44.61
CA GLU A 299 2.66 -29.36 -44.59
C GLU A 299 2.54 -30.57 -43.66
N LEU A 300 1.93 -30.39 -42.49
CA LEU A 300 1.70 -31.46 -41.51
C LEU A 300 0.70 -32.49 -42.03
N GLU A 301 -0.38 -32.04 -42.66
CA GLU A 301 -1.39 -32.93 -43.26
C GLU A 301 -0.77 -33.80 -44.36
N LYS A 302 0.08 -33.23 -45.23
CA LYS A 302 0.84 -34.00 -46.23
C LYS A 302 1.80 -35.00 -45.60
N GLU A 303 2.41 -34.65 -44.47
CA GLU A 303 3.29 -35.58 -43.75
C GLU A 303 2.50 -36.75 -43.15
N GLU A 304 1.33 -36.49 -42.55
CA GLU A 304 0.45 -37.55 -42.04
C GLU A 304 -0.11 -38.43 -43.16
N GLU A 305 -0.50 -37.88 -44.31
CA GLU A 305 -0.91 -38.67 -45.48
C GLU A 305 0.21 -39.62 -45.96
N LEU A 306 1.46 -39.17 -45.92
CA LEU A 306 2.62 -40.01 -46.25
C LEU A 306 2.87 -41.10 -45.19
N ARG A 307 2.64 -40.81 -43.90
CA ARG A 307 2.76 -41.80 -42.80
C ARG A 307 1.67 -42.85 -42.84
N GLU A 308 0.43 -42.43 -43.10
CA GLU A 308 -0.70 -43.34 -43.30
C GLU A 308 -0.47 -44.24 -44.52
N ALA A 309 0.00 -43.68 -45.64
CA ALA A 309 0.35 -44.47 -46.83
C ALA A 309 1.50 -45.47 -46.57
N ALA A 310 2.35 -45.20 -45.59
CA ALA A 310 3.41 -46.11 -45.16
C ALA A 310 2.93 -47.22 -44.20
N GLY A 311 1.67 -47.18 -43.75
CA GLY A 311 1.06 -48.18 -42.87
C GLY A 311 1.48 -48.07 -41.39
N GLU A 312 1.96 -46.90 -40.93
CA GLU A 312 2.49 -46.73 -39.57
C GLU A 312 1.43 -46.89 -38.46
N TYR A 313 0.15 -46.64 -38.79
CA TYR A 313 -0.98 -46.76 -37.86
C TYR A 313 -1.76 -48.09 -37.98
N ASP A 314 -1.33 -49.01 -38.85
CA ASP A 314 -1.96 -50.31 -38.99
C ASP A 314 -1.58 -51.20 -37.80
N SER A 315 -2.47 -51.28 -36.81
CA SER A 315 -2.33 -52.23 -35.71
C SER A 315 -2.96 -53.57 -36.12
N GLU A 316 -2.17 -54.48 -36.69
CA GLU A 316 -2.62 -55.85 -36.93
C GLU A 316 -2.47 -56.69 -35.65
N PRO A 317 -3.58 -57.12 -34.99
CA PRO A 317 -3.47 -58.06 -33.89
C PRO A 317 -3.15 -59.45 -34.46
N GLU A 318 -1.91 -59.91 -34.27
CA GLU A 318 -1.54 -61.30 -34.57
C GLU A 318 -2.41 -62.26 -33.76
N SER A 319 -3.05 -63.21 -34.43
CA SER A 319 -3.82 -64.27 -33.77
C SER A 319 -2.86 -65.19 -33.01
N GLU A 320 -3.01 -65.24 -31.69
CA GLU A 320 -2.18 -66.11 -30.83
C GLU A 320 -2.47 -67.61 -31.12
N ASP A 321 -1.41 -68.41 -31.28
CA ASP A 321 -1.51 -69.86 -31.45
C ASP A 321 -2.20 -70.56 -30.27
N GLU A 322 -2.88 -71.68 -30.51
CA GLU A 322 -3.60 -72.46 -29.49
C GLU A 322 -2.71 -72.84 -28.31
N GLU A 323 -1.44 -73.18 -28.56
CA GLU A 323 -0.44 -73.49 -27.52
C GLU A 323 -0.15 -72.27 -26.62
N MET A 324 -0.09 -71.06 -27.17
CA MET A 324 0.19 -69.85 -26.41
C MET A 324 -0.99 -69.49 -25.49
N MET A 325 -2.21 -69.70 -25.97
CA MET A 325 -3.43 -69.59 -25.16
C MET A 325 -3.46 -70.62 -24.03
N GLU A 326 -3.12 -71.88 -24.29
CA GLU A 326 -3.06 -72.93 -23.26
C GLU A 326 -2.02 -72.62 -22.19
N ILE A 327 -0.82 -72.18 -22.58
CA ILE A 327 0.24 -71.77 -21.65
C ILE A 327 -0.24 -70.61 -20.78
N ARG A 328 -0.92 -69.61 -21.38
CA ARG A 328 -1.46 -68.45 -20.62
C ARG A 328 -2.54 -68.90 -19.62
N GLN A 329 -3.45 -69.79 -20.02
CA GLN A 329 -4.47 -70.32 -19.13
C GLN A 329 -3.87 -71.16 -17.99
N LEU A 330 -2.91 -72.03 -18.29
CA LEU A 330 -2.20 -72.84 -17.30
C LEU A 330 -1.42 -71.94 -16.33
N ALA A 331 -0.68 -70.96 -16.84
CA ALA A 331 0.06 -70.00 -16.03
C ALA A 331 -0.88 -69.20 -15.10
N ARG A 332 -2.09 -68.85 -15.57
CA ARG A 332 -3.11 -68.19 -14.74
C ARG A 332 -3.56 -69.10 -13.58
N ARG A 333 -3.91 -70.35 -13.86
CA ARG A 333 -4.27 -71.34 -12.83
C ARG A 333 -3.16 -71.56 -11.80
N ILE A 334 -1.90 -71.65 -12.26
CA ILE A 334 -0.72 -71.78 -11.38
C ILE A 334 -0.59 -70.55 -10.48
N ARG A 335 -0.67 -69.34 -11.05
CA ARG A 335 -0.56 -68.08 -10.29
C ARG A 335 -1.67 -67.95 -9.25
N GLU A 336 -2.89 -68.31 -9.59
CA GLU A 336 -4.04 -68.29 -8.67
C GLU A 336 -3.88 -69.31 -7.53
N LYS A 337 -3.50 -70.56 -7.85
CA LYS A 337 -3.25 -71.57 -6.82
C LYS A 337 -2.08 -71.18 -5.90
N LYS A 338 -1.03 -70.54 -6.44
CA LYS A 338 0.10 -70.00 -5.67
C LYS A 338 -0.35 -68.88 -4.73
N LYS A 339 -1.20 -67.96 -5.19
CA LYS A 339 -1.81 -66.91 -4.35
C LYS A 339 -2.65 -67.51 -3.21
N LEU A 340 -3.46 -68.53 -3.49
CA LEU A 340 -4.24 -69.23 -2.46
C LEU A 340 -3.35 -69.90 -1.41
N LYS A 341 -2.25 -70.54 -1.82
CA LYS A 341 -1.26 -71.11 -0.87
C LYS A 341 -0.61 -70.03 0.01
N ILE A 342 -0.28 -68.86 -0.56
CA ILE A 342 0.26 -67.73 0.20
C ILE A 342 -0.77 -67.21 1.22
N LEU A 343 -2.03 -67.07 0.82
CA LEU A 343 -3.12 -66.64 1.72
C LEU A 343 -3.32 -67.63 2.88
N GLN A 344 -3.37 -68.93 2.59
CA GLN A 344 -3.44 -69.97 3.64
C GLN A 344 -2.22 -69.95 4.56
N SER A 345 -1.03 -69.62 4.05
CA SER A 345 0.17 -69.48 4.88
C SER A 345 0.09 -68.28 5.81
N LYS A 346 -0.44 -67.15 5.34
CA LYS A 346 -0.68 -65.96 6.17
C LYS A 346 -1.73 -66.23 7.24
N GLU A 347 -2.80 -66.96 6.93
CA GLU A 347 -3.83 -67.36 7.91
C GLU A 347 -3.26 -68.23 9.04
N LYS A 348 -2.33 -69.14 8.71
CA LYS A 348 -1.66 -70.00 9.69
C LYS A 348 -0.71 -69.25 10.62
N ASP A 349 -0.40 -67.99 10.33
CA ASP A 349 0.49 -67.17 11.13
C ASP A 349 -0.28 -66.41 12.22
N VAL A 350 -0.38 -67.04 13.39
CA VAL A 350 -1.12 -66.53 14.55
C VAL A 350 -0.12 -66.19 15.66
N HIS A 351 -0.35 -65.09 16.38
CA HIS A 351 0.50 -64.68 17.49
C HIS A 351 0.26 -65.60 18.71
N GLY A 352 1.13 -66.60 18.90
CA GLY A 352 1.09 -67.58 19.99
C GLY A 352 1.77 -68.90 19.60
N PRO A 353 1.93 -69.86 20.54
CA PRO A 353 2.49 -71.17 20.23
C PRO A 353 1.56 -71.95 19.29
N ARG A 354 2.08 -72.40 18.14
CA ARG A 354 1.31 -73.23 17.19
C ARG A 354 1.15 -74.65 17.75
N MET A 355 -0.09 -75.10 17.90
CA MET A 355 -0.38 -76.45 18.38
C MET A 355 0.15 -77.52 17.42
N PRO A 356 0.85 -78.56 17.91
CA PRO A 356 1.36 -79.63 17.06
C PRO A 356 0.20 -80.42 16.44
N ARG A 357 0.39 -80.91 15.20
CA ARG A 357 -0.64 -81.67 14.48
C ARG A 357 -1.04 -82.96 15.20
N THR A 358 -0.15 -83.52 16.03
CA THR A 358 -0.39 -84.71 16.87
C THR A 358 -1.47 -84.50 17.93
N ALA A 359 -1.64 -83.27 18.43
CA ALA A 359 -2.67 -82.94 19.41
C ALA A 359 -4.05 -82.69 18.77
N LYS A 360 -4.09 -82.39 17.47
CA LYS A 360 -5.34 -82.14 16.72
C LYS A 360 -5.81 -83.43 16.05
N LYS A 361 -7.09 -83.77 16.22
CA LYS A 361 -7.70 -84.90 15.52
C LYS A 361 -7.95 -84.52 14.05
N VAL A 362 -7.32 -85.23 13.12
CA VAL A 362 -7.50 -85.02 11.67
C VAL A 362 -8.78 -85.73 11.23
N GLN A 363 -9.65 -85.02 10.49
CA GLN A 363 -10.84 -85.61 9.89
C GLN A 363 -10.49 -86.27 8.55
N ARG A 364 -10.82 -87.55 8.41
CA ARG A 364 -10.53 -88.34 7.19
C ARG A 364 -11.11 -87.70 5.92
N LYS A 365 -12.39 -87.31 5.93
CA LYS A 365 -13.10 -86.78 4.75
C LYS A 365 -12.39 -85.59 4.09
N VAL A 366 -11.78 -84.72 4.88
CA VAL A 366 -11.07 -83.53 4.37
C VAL A 366 -9.78 -83.93 3.68
N LEU A 367 -9.00 -84.83 4.30
CA LEU A 367 -7.74 -85.28 3.74
C LEU A 367 -7.93 -86.20 2.53
N GLU A 368 -8.97 -87.04 2.56
CA GLU A 368 -9.36 -87.88 1.43
C GLU A 368 -9.66 -87.04 0.18
N LYS A 369 -10.47 -85.99 0.34
CA LYS A 369 -10.80 -85.05 -0.75
C LYS A 369 -9.56 -84.34 -1.32
N GLU A 370 -8.65 -83.87 -0.46
CA GLU A 370 -7.42 -83.22 -0.92
C GLU A 370 -6.49 -84.16 -1.71
N MET A 371 -6.46 -85.45 -1.38
CA MET A 371 -5.62 -86.44 -2.08
C MET A 371 -6.27 -86.93 -3.38
N THR A 372 -7.60 -87.05 -3.42
CA THR A 372 -8.32 -87.31 -4.67
C THR A 372 -8.21 -86.15 -5.65
N ASP A 373 -8.23 -84.90 -5.17
CA ASP A 373 -8.01 -83.70 -6.01
C ASP A 373 -6.60 -83.67 -6.63
N LEU A 374 -5.64 -84.41 -6.06
CA LEU A 374 -4.29 -84.61 -6.59
C LEU A 374 -4.16 -85.86 -7.46
N GLY A 375 -5.25 -86.62 -7.66
CA GLY A 375 -5.30 -87.80 -8.52
C GLY A 375 -4.90 -89.12 -7.86
N LEU A 376 -4.87 -89.20 -6.53
CA LEU A 376 -4.60 -90.46 -5.81
C LEU A 376 -5.89 -91.20 -5.48
N ASP A 377 -5.92 -92.51 -5.73
CA ASP A 377 -7.04 -93.39 -5.37
C ASP A 377 -6.99 -93.78 -3.89
N MET A 378 -8.09 -93.55 -3.17
CA MET A 378 -8.17 -93.66 -1.70
C MET A 378 -9.08 -94.80 -1.22
N THR A 379 -9.60 -95.62 -2.14
CA THR A 379 -10.50 -96.77 -1.87
C THR A 379 -9.89 -97.83 -0.95
N ASN A 380 -8.57 -98.05 -0.97
CA ASN A 380 -7.89 -99.09 -0.17
C ASN A 380 -7.67 -98.75 1.33
N LYS A 381 -8.20 -97.64 1.87
CA LYS A 381 -7.99 -97.22 3.27
C LYS A 381 -9.24 -97.26 4.17
N ASP A 382 -10.33 -97.87 3.72
CA ASP A 382 -11.61 -97.92 4.44
C ASP A 382 -11.58 -98.67 5.80
N ASP A 383 -10.64 -99.59 6.00
CA ASP A 383 -10.61 -100.45 7.19
C ASP A 383 -10.15 -99.77 8.50
N ALA A 384 -9.49 -98.61 8.43
CA ALA A 384 -8.93 -97.95 9.62
C ALA A 384 -9.95 -97.14 10.46
N HIS A 385 -11.20 -97.00 10.01
CA HIS A 385 -12.21 -96.14 10.65
C HIS A 385 -13.28 -96.93 11.46
N TYR A 386 -13.39 -98.25 11.28
CA TYR A 386 -14.46 -99.05 11.88
C TYR A 386 -13.94 -99.93 13.05
N VAL A 387 -13.60 -99.33 14.20
CA VAL A 387 -13.31 -100.08 15.46
C VAL A 387 -13.97 -99.40 16.69
N ARG A 388 -14.57 -100.23 17.58
CA ARG A 388 -15.49 -99.94 18.70
C ARG A 388 -14.90 -99.22 19.95
N ARG A 389 -15.56 -98.13 20.43
CA ARG A 389 -15.89 -97.65 21.82
C ARG A 389 -15.89 -96.10 21.86
N SER A 390 -16.76 -95.35 22.55
CA SER A 390 -17.68 -95.58 23.68
C SER A 390 -18.91 -94.64 23.60
N ARG A 391 -20.13 -95.19 23.67
CA ARG A 391 -21.37 -94.43 23.97
C ARG A 391 -21.54 -94.39 25.49
N SER A 392 -21.79 -93.21 26.06
CA SER A 392 -22.21 -93.08 27.47
C SER A 392 -23.70 -93.43 27.61
N SER A 393 -24.04 -94.23 28.62
CA SER A 393 -25.33 -94.91 28.80
C SER A 393 -26.25 -94.29 29.87
N THR A 394 -26.28 -92.97 30.04
CA THR A 394 -27.24 -92.30 30.96
C THR A 394 -27.57 -90.86 30.56
N ARG A 395 -28.86 -90.52 30.67
CA ARG A 395 -29.45 -89.18 30.52
C ARG A 395 -29.52 -88.52 31.90
N LYS A 396 -28.88 -87.38 32.12
CA LYS A 396 -29.13 -86.53 33.30
C LYS A 396 -29.13 -85.04 32.94
N ARG A 397 -30.15 -84.37 33.47
CA ARG A 397 -30.53 -82.94 33.36
C ARG A 397 -29.41 -82.00 33.83
N LYS A 398 -29.38 -80.80 33.23
CA LYS A 398 -28.67 -79.61 33.75
C LYS A 398 -29.37 -79.11 35.03
N ARG A 399 -28.60 -78.83 36.08
CA ARG A 399 -29.02 -78.12 37.30
C ARG A 399 -28.10 -76.90 37.47
N ASP A 400 -28.73 -75.73 37.41
CA ASP A 400 -28.50 -74.40 38.02
C ASP A 400 -27.14 -73.67 38.05
N GLU A 401 -27.26 -72.41 37.61
CA GLU A 401 -26.69 -71.10 38.03
C GLU A 401 -25.20 -70.93 38.40
N SER A 402 -24.52 -70.13 37.57
CA SER A 402 -23.63 -69.02 38.02
C SER A 402 -23.17 -68.18 36.83
N GLU A 403 -23.86 -67.09 36.51
CA GLU A 403 -23.19 -65.97 35.84
C GLU A 403 -22.39 -65.19 36.88
N THR A 404 -21.07 -65.37 36.87
CA THR A 404 -20.17 -64.44 37.54
C THR A 404 -20.14 -63.12 36.76
N PRO A 405 -20.33 -61.95 37.39
CA PRO A 405 -20.29 -60.68 36.67
C PRO A 405 -18.88 -60.43 36.14
N ARG A 406 -18.74 -60.27 34.82
CA ARG A 406 -17.47 -59.84 34.22
C ARG A 406 -17.28 -58.35 34.45
N SER A 407 -16.57 -58.10 35.53
CA SER A 407 -15.81 -56.91 35.87
C SER A 407 -15.00 -56.36 34.69
N ALA A 408 -15.07 -55.03 34.56
CA ALA A 408 -14.04 -54.23 33.92
C ALA A 408 -12.70 -54.46 34.63
N SER A 409 -11.64 -54.59 33.82
CA SER A 409 -10.22 -54.39 34.16
C SER A 409 -9.79 -54.73 35.60
N ARG A 410 -9.14 -55.88 35.76
CA ARG A 410 -8.23 -56.12 36.89
C ARG A 410 -7.10 -55.08 36.88
N SER A 411 -7.19 -54.11 37.78
CA SER A 411 -6.02 -53.52 38.44
C SER A 411 -6.35 -53.37 39.91
N ARG A 412 -5.79 -54.30 40.70
CA ARG A 412 -5.31 -54.17 42.09
C ARG A 412 -5.95 -53.05 42.95
N SER A 413 -6.69 -53.47 43.98
CA SER A 413 -6.84 -52.80 45.29
C SER A 413 -6.69 -51.28 45.28
N CYS A 414 -7.80 -50.56 45.12
CA CYS A 414 -7.92 -49.14 45.45
C CYS A 414 -9.20 -48.96 46.25
N SER A 415 -9.08 -48.67 47.54
CA SER A 415 -10.16 -48.24 48.45
C SER A 415 -10.76 -46.87 48.09
N ARG A 416 -10.62 -46.42 46.83
CA ARG A 416 -11.02 -45.10 46.36
C ARG A 416 -11.89 -45.23 45.13
N THR A 417 -13.10 -44.70 45.22
CA THR A 417 -13.99 -44.54 44.08
C THR A 417 -13.31 -43.65 43.01
N PRO A 418 -13.43 -43.97 41.71
CA PRO A 418 -12.90 -43.12 40.64
C PRO A 418 -13.42 -41.68 40.75
N ARG A 419 -12.53 -40.69 40.56
CA ARG A 419 -12.83 -39.27 40.75
C ARG A 419 -13.96 -38.75 39.85
N ASP A 420 -14.20 -39.39 38.70
CA ASP A 420 -15.29 -39.07 37.78
C ASP A 420 -16.67 -39.60 38.26
N VAL A 421 -16.69 -40.44 39.30
CA VAL A 421 -17.89 -41.07 39.85
C VAL A 421 -18.14 -40.65 41.30
N SER A 422 -17.10 -40.41 42.09
CA SER A 422 -17.18 -40.20 43.56
C SER A 422 -18.05 -39.03 44.02
N GLY A 423 -18.32 -38.04 43.15
CA GLY A 423 -19.15 -36.88 43.44
C GLY A 423 -20.57 -36.96 42.87
N LEU A 424 -20.99 -38.10 42.30
CA LEU A 424 -22.26 -38.27 41.60
C LEU A 424 -23.10 -39.36 42.28
N ARG A 425 -24.39 -39.07 42.46
CA ARG A 425 -25.30 -39.91 43.26
C ARG A 425 -25.63 -41.25 42.59
N ASP A 426 -25.99 -41.21 41.30
CA ASP A 426 -26.54 -42.36 40.57
C ASP A 426 -25.81 -42.57 39.22
N GLU A 427 -25.78 -43.81 38.71
CA GLU A 427 -25.17 -44.13 37.40
C GLU A 427 -25.77 -43.33 36.23
N LYS A 428 -27.06 -42.98 36.32
CA LYS A 428 -27.72 -42.11 35.33
C LYS A 428 -27.10 -40.71 35.30
N MET A 429 -26.70 -40.17 36.46
CA MET A 429 -26.00 -38.89 36.55
C MET A 429 -24.58 -38.98 36.01
N VAL A 430 -23.86 -40.08 36.27
CA VAL A 430 -22.54 -40.35 35.68
C VAL A 430 -22.63 -40.36 34.15
N LYS A 431 -23.63 -41.03 33.58
CA LYS A 431 -23.88 -41.01 32.13
C LYS A 431 -24.21 -39.61 31.62
N LYS A 432 -25.05 -38.85 32.33
CA LYS A 432 -25.42 -37.47 31.95
C LYS A 432 -24.21 -36.53 31.95
N VAL A 433 -23.34 -36.60 32.96
CA VAL A 433 -22.11 -35.79 33.05
C VAL A 433 -21.12 -36.17 31.95
N LYS A 434 -20.93 -37.46 31.65
CA LYS A 434 -20.09 -37.90 30.52
C LYS A 434 -20.59 -37.35 29.17
N ILE A 435 -21.90 -37.28 28.97
CA ILE A 435 -22.49 -36.67 27.76
C ILE A 435 -22.26 -35.15 27.74
N MET A 436 -22.41 -34.46 28.88
CA MET A 436 -22.14 -33.02 28.97
C MET A 436 -20.67 -32.68 28.69
N ALA A 437 -19.73 -33.48 29.22
CA ALA A 437 -18.30 -33.34 28.94
C ALA A 437 -18.00 -33.48 27.43
N LYS A 438 -18.58 -34.50 26.77
CA LYS A 438 -18.46 -34.68 25.30
C LYS A 438 -19.07 -33.51 24.52
N LYS A 439 -20.19 -32.93 24.99
CA LYS A 439 -20.81 -31.75 24.36
C LYS A 439 -19.93 -30.51 24.50
N ALA A 440 -19.34 -30.27 25.67
CA ALA A 440 -18.45 -29.13 25.92
C ALA A 440 -17.20 -29.14 25.02
N GLN A 441 -16.64 -30.32 24.75
CA GLN A 441 -15.46 -30.49 23.90
C GLN A 441 -15.72 -30.24 22.39
N LYS A 442 -16.98 -30.18 21.93
CA LYS A 442 -17.30 -30.01 20.50
C LYS A 442 -16.65 -28.78 19.86
N LYS A 443 -16.60 -27.64 20.56
CA LYS A 443 -16.01 -26.40 20.03
C LYS A 443 -14.51 -26.56 19.77
N MET A 444 -13.82 -27.23 20.69
CA MET A 444 -12.39 -27.52 20.61
C MET A 444 -12.09 -28.54 19.50
N ASN A 445 -12.88 -29.61 19.40
CA ASN A 445 -12.73 -30.62 18.36
C ASN A 445 -13.01 -30.04 16.96
N ARG A 446 -14.00 -29.14 16.83
CA ARG A 446 -14.27 -28.42 15.58
C ARG A 446 -13.09 -27.55 15.14
N LEU A 447 -12.33 -27.01 16.10
CA LEU A 447 -11.11 -26.22 15.85
C LEU A 447 -9.86 -27.11 15.67
N GLY A 448 -10.00 -28.44 15.68
CA GLY A 448 -8.88 -29.37 15.46
C GLY A 448 -7.82 -29.38 16.58
N ARG A 449 -8.15 -28.92 17.78
CA ARG A 449 -7.20 -28.84 18.91
C ARG A 449 -6.91 -30.23 19.49
N LYS A 450 -5.68 -30.44 19.97
CA LYS A 450 -5.22 -31.74 20.50
C LYS A 450 -5.76 -32.09 21.90
N GLY A 451 -6.41 -31.14 22.56
CA GLY A 451 -6.97 -31.27 23.91
C GLY A 451 -7.18 -29.90 24.55
N GLU A 452 -7.71 -29.85 25.78
CA GLU A 452 -8.02 -28.58 26.45
C GLU A 452 -6.78 -27.75 26.80
N ALA A 453 -5.63 -28.42 26.94
CA ALA A 453 -4.34 -27.78 27.15
C ALA A 453 -3.79 -27.09 25.90
N ASP A 454 -4.29 -27.45 24.70
CA ASP A 454 -3.83 -26.89 23.43
C ASP A 454 -4.46 -25.50 23.18
N ARG A 455 -3.72 -24.48 23.61
CA ARG A 455 -4.07 -23.05 23.49
C ARG A 455 -3.05 -22.28 22.66
N HIS A 456 -2.32 -22.97 21.78
CA HIS A 456 -1.30 -22.34 20.93
C HIS A 456 -1.93 -21.38 19.91
N ILE A 457 -1.39 -20.16 19.83
CA ILE A 457 -1.82 -19.14 18.87
C ILE A 457 -0.82 -19.14 17.70
N PHE A 458 -1.25 -19.60 16.53
CA PHE A 458 -0.39 -19.60 15.34
C PHE A 458 -0.15 -18.18 14.82
N ASN A 459 1.09 -17.89 14.45
CA ASN A 459 1.43 -16.65 13.77
C ASN A 459 1.11 -16.77 12.27
N LEU A 460 -0.12 -16.45 11.89
CA LEU A 460 -0.59 -16.54 10.50
C LEU A 460 0.11 -15.55 9.56
N LYS A 461 0.62 -14.44 10.09
CA LYS A 461 1.24 -13.36 9.32
C LYS A 461 2.64 -13.08 9.84
N PRO A 462 3.60 -14.00 9.64
CA PRO A 462 4.94 -13.84 10.17
C PRO A 462 5.65 -12.66 9.51
N LYS A 463 6.14 -11.74 10.33
CA LYS A 463 6.73 -10.46 9.90
C LYS A 463 7.88 -10.62 8.90
N HIS A 464 8.70 -11.67 9.04
CA HIS A 464 9.84 -11.90 8.14
C HIS A 464 9.43 -12.26 6.69
N LEU A 465 8.17 -12.67 6.46
CA LEU A 465 7.64 -12.89 5.10
C LEU A 465 6.96 -11.63 4.53
N LEU A 466 6.33 -10.83 5.38
CA LEU A 466 5.48 -9.71 4.97
C LEU A 466 6.17 -8.35 5.04
N ALA A 467 7.31 -8.25 5.71
CA ALA A 467 8.05 -7.01 5.87
C ALA A 467 9.48 -7.14 5.33
N GLY A 468 9.92 -6.10 4.61
CA GLY A 468 11.23 -6.03 3.95
C GLY A 468 11.14 -6.30 2.45
N LYS A 469 12.15 -5.84 1.71
CA LYS A 469 12.32 -6.09 0.27
C LYS A 469 13.68 -6.75 0.05
N ARG A 470 13.75 -7.71 -0.88
CA ARG A 470 15.03 -8.36 -1.25
C ARG A 470 15.93 -7.34 -1.95
N LYS A 471 17.13 -7.11 -1.41
CA LYS A 471 18.15 -6.20 -1.98
C LYS A 471 19.19 -7.00 -2.77
N SER A 472 20.00 -6.32 -3.59
CA SER A 472 21.14 -6.93 -4.29
C SER A 472 22.26 -7.25 -3.29
N GLY A 473 22.25 -8.45 -2.73
CA GLY A 473 23.19 -8.88 -1.69
C GLY A 473 22.72 -10.14 -0.97
N LYS A 474 23.11 -10.32 0.30
CA LYS A 474 22.71 -11.48 1.10
C LYS A 474 21.19 -11.57 1.25
N THR A 475 20.64 -12.74 0.97
CA THR A 475 19.21 -13.03 1.12
C THR A 475 18.92 -13.61 2.51
N GLN A 476 17.69 -13.40 3.00
CA GLN A 476 17.27 -13.89 4.33
C GLN A 476 16.74 -15.33 4.32
N ARG A 477 16.50 -15.89 3.13
CA ARG A 477 16.13 -17.30 2.92
C ARG A 477 17.04 -17.89 1.86
N ARG A 478 17.37 -19.17 2.05
CA ARG A 478 18.22 -19.95 1.16
C ARG A 478 17.57 -20.14 -0.20
#